data_AF-A0A2T0KHJ7-F1
#
_entry.id   AF-A0A2T0KHJ7-F1
#
_cell.length_a   1.000
_cell.length_b   1.000
_cell.length_c   1.000
_cell.angle_alpha   90.00
_cell.angle_beta   90.00
_cell.angle_gamma   90.00
#
_symmetry.space_group_name_H-M   'P 1'
#
loop_
_entity.id
_entity.type
_entity.pdbx_description
1 polymer ?
#
loop_
_entity_poly.entity_id
_entity_poly.type
_entity_poly.pdbx_seq_one_letter_code
_entity_poly.pdbx_strand_id
1 'polypeptide(L)'
;MSTSRTIRVTVRGSFDNLSDAQKAQLIAAGDAHADILAVEYTAEGHLTYDLAARPFFTFRFAEQVDDEREVAKVTARSEAKAAAWMTERGYGFKRITSQTVDLSEVPLGKRGRKLQS
;
A
#
# COMPACT_ATOMS: atom_id res chain seq x y z
N MET A 1 1.31 22.26 -20.25
CA MET A 1 2.27 21.77 -19.26
C MET A 1 1.57 20.67 -18.49
N SER A 2 2.05 19.42 -18.57
CA SER A 2 1.54 18.36 -17.70
C SER A 2 2.13 18.56 -16.32
N THR A 3 1.26 18.61 -15.31
CA THR A 3 1.68 18.68 -13.90
C THR A 3 1.73 17.25 -13.39
N SER A 4 2.92 16.73 -13.12
CA SER A 4 3.09 15.41 -12.49
C SER A 4 2.38 15.39 -11.14
N ARG A 5 1.47 14.44 -10.96
CA ARG A 5 0.67 14.22 -9.75
C ARG A 5 1.19 12.99 -9.03
N THR A 6 1.47 13.13 -7.73
CA THR A 6 1.82 11.99 -6.89
C THR A 6 0.55 11.38 -6.32
N ILE A 7 0.24 10.17 -6.76
CA ILE A 7 -0.91 9.40 -6.28
C ILE A 7 -0.43 8.38 -5.26
N ARG A 8 -1.03 8.41 -4.08
CA ARG A 8 -0.81 7.43 -3.02
C ARG A 8 -2.03 6.53 -2.92
N VAL A 9 -1.81 5.23 -2.97
CA VAL A 9 -2.87 4.23 -2.78
C VAL A 9 -2.54 3.37 -1.57
N THR A 10 -3.49 3.27 -0.64
CA THR A 10 -3.41 2.34 0.49
C THR A 10 -4.40 1.20 0.25
N VAL A 11 -3.88 0.00 0.07
CA VAL A 11 -4.70 -1.22 -0.08
C VAL A 11 -4.69 -1.98 1.23
N ARG A 12 -5.87 -2.28 1.78
CA ARG A 12 -6.02 -3.01 3.04
C ARG A 12 -6.83 -4.28 2.80
N GLY A 13 -6.50 -5.32 3.55
CA GLY A 13 -7.25 -6.57 3.50
C GLY A 13 -6.94 -7.45 4.70
N SER A 14 -7.52 -8.65 4.67
CA SER A 14 -7.24 -9.69 5.65
C SER A 14 -6.64 -10.90 4.97
N PHE A 15 -5.61 -11.50 5.55
CA PHE A 15 -5.23 -12.85 5.20
C PHE A 15 -6.39 -13.81 5.49
N ASP A 16 -6.50 -14.84 4.68
CA ASP A 16 -7.53 -15.86 4.78
C ASP A 16 -6.91 -17.25 4.87
N ASN A 17 -7.32 -18.00 5.89
CA ASN A 17 -6.92 -19.39 6.12
C ASN A 17 -5.41 -19.67 6.00
N LEU A 18 -4.56 -18.85 6.66
CA LEU A 18 -3.12 -19.08 6.68
C LEU A 18 -2.79 -20.43 7.35
N SER A 19 -2.05 -21.28 6.64
CA SER A 19 -1.42 -22.46 7.23
C SER A 19 -0.31 -22.06 8.20
N ASP A 20 0.08 -22.98 9.08
CA ASP A 20 1.14 -22.69 10.06
C ASP A 20 2.51 -22.47 9.39
N ALA A 21 2.76 -23.13 8.26
CA ALA A 21 3.95 -22.87 7.43
C ALA A 21 3.95 -21.43 6.86
N GLN A 22 2.80 -20.96 6.37
CA GLN A 22 2.65 -19.60 5.84
C GLN A 22 2.77 -18.53 6.94
N LYS A 23 2.21 -18.79 8.13
CA LYS A 23 2.42 -17.93 9.30
C LYS A 23 3.89 -17.85 9.66
N ALA A 24 4.60 -18.99 9.71
CA ALA A 24 6.03 -19.01 10.01
C ALA A 24 6.85 -18.23 8.98
N GLN A 25 6.51 -18.32 7.69
CA GLN A 25 7.16 -17.52 6.64
C GLN A 25 6.93 -16.02 6.82
N LEU A 26 5.69 -15.60 7.10
CA LEU A 26 5.36 -14.20 7.37
C LEU A 26 5.99 -13.69 8.67
N ILE A 27 6.12 -14.53 9.71
CA ILE A 27 6.81 -14.14 10.95
C ILE A 27 8.31 -14.00 10.68
N ALA A 28 8.93 -14.91 9.92
CA ALA A 28 10.34 -14.83 9.56
C ALA A 28 10.67 -13.63 8.64
N ALA A 29 9.75 -13.28 7.73
CA ALA A 29 9.83 -12.05 6.93
C ALA A 29 9.41 -10.80 7.72
N GLY A 30 8.87 -10.99 8.93
CA GLY A 30 8.28 -9.97 9.77
C GLY A 30 9.21 -8.80 9.97
N ASP A 31 10.48 -8.99 10.34
CA ASP A 31 11.39 -7.86 10.58
C ASP A 31 11.60 -6.94 9.37
N ALA A 32 11.43 -7.44 8.13
CA ALA A 32 11.47 -6.63 6.91
C ALA A 32 10.16 -5.86 6.61
N HIS A 33 9.07 -6.23 7.29
CA HIS A 33 7.70 -5.73 7.06
C HIS A 33 7.01 -5.24 8.36
N ALA A 34 7.68 -5.34 9.51
CA ALA A 34 7.16 -5.11 10.86
C ALA A 34 7.28 -3.66 11.28
N ASP A 35 7.91 -2.80 10.48
CA ASP A 35 7.86 -1.37 10.74
C ASP A 35 6.48 -0.82 10.36
N ILE A 36 5.52 -1.10 11.24
CA ILE A 36 4.14 -0.60 11.21
C ILE A 36 4.13 0.94 11.29
N LEU A 37 5.22 1.55 11.78
CA LEU A 37 5.41 3.00 11.87
C LEU A 37 6.07 3.59 10.62
N ALA A 38 6.75 2.78 9.79
CA ALA A 38 7.24 3.17 8.47
C ALA A 38 6.06 3.36 7.51
N VAL A 39 5.60 4.60 7.42
CA VAL A 39 4.61 5.03 6.41
C VAL A 39 5.33 5.32 5.09
N GLU A 40 6.04 4.33 4.56
CA GLU A 40 6.67 4.44 3.25
C GLU A 40 5.66 4.10 2.14
N TYR A 41 5.70 4.85 1.04
CA TYR A 41 4.94 4.58 -0.17
C TYR A 41 5.94 4.42 -1.32
N THR A 42 5.95 3.24 -1.94
CA THR A 42 6.88 2.89 -3.03
C THR A 42 6.11 2.44 -4.27
N ALA A 43 6.75 2.36 -5.44
CA ALA A 43 6.08 1.93 -6.67
C ALA A 43 5.72 0.43 -6.65
N GLU A 44 6.54 -0.37 -5.96
CA GLU A 44 6.40 -1.82 -5.76
C GLU A 44 5.40 -2.15 -4.64
N GLY A 45 5.14 -1.19 -3.75
CA GLY A 45 4.27 -1.34 -2.61
C GLY A 45 5.05 -1.69 -1.33
N HIS A 46 4.84 -0.90 -0.28
CA HIS A 46 5.34 -1.22 1.04
C HIS A 46 4.29 -1.99 1.84
N LEU A 47 4.58 -3.24 2.19
CA LEU A 47 3.71 -4.13 2.95
C LEU A 47 4.00 -4.01 4.45
N THR A 48 2.95 -3.77 5.23
CA THR A 48 2.96 -3.87 6.69
C THR A 48 1.84 -4.79 7.17
N TYR A 49 2.11 -5.64 8.15
CA TYR A 49 1.11 -6.48 8.81
C TYR A 49 1.49 -6.73 10.28
N ASP A 50 0.49 -7.09 11.10
CA ASP A 50 0.69 -7.50 12.49
C ASP A 50 -0.11 -8.78 12.75
N LEU A 51 0.49 -9.93 12.45
CA LEU A 51 -0.17 -11.22 12.65
C LEU A 51 -0.52 -11.53 14.11
N ALA A 52 0.16 -10.91 15.08
CA ALA A 52 -0.09 -11.14 16.51
C ALA A 52 -1.36 -10.41 16.98
N ALA A 53 -1.60 -9.20 16.46
CA ALA A 53 -2.82 -8.46 16.76
C ALA A 53 -4.01 -8.96 15.92
N ARG A 54 -3.87 -8.99 14.59
CA ARG A 54 -4.95 -9.32 13.64
C ARG A 54 -4.36 -9.79 12.31
N PRO A 55 -5.01 -10.73 11.58
CA PRO A 55 -4.53 -11.15 10.26
C PRO A 55 -4.81 -10.10 9.16
N PHE A 56 -4.56 -8.83 9.43
CA PHE A 56 -4.71 -7.73 8.48
C PHE A 56 -3.37 -7.37 7.87
N PHE A 57 -3.43 -6.93 6.61
CA PHE A 57 -2.30 -6.37 5.90
C PHE A 57 -2.66 -4.99 5.34
N THR A 58 -1.63 -4.19 5.13
CA THR A 58 -1.72 -2.91 4.43
C THR A 58 -0.56 -2.81 3.45
N PHE A 59 -0.87 -2.58 2.18
CA PHE A 59 0.09 -2.15 1.17
C PHE A 59 -0.04 -0.64 0.93
N ARG A 60 1.11 0.01 0.74
CA ARG A 60 1.19 1.44 0.43
C ARG A 60 1.97 1.64 -0.87
N PHE A 61 1.27 2.13 -1.90
CA PHE A 61 1.83 2.37 -3.23
C PHE A 61 1.90 3.86 -3.54
N ALA A 62 2.98 4.31 -4.18
CA ALA A 62 3.08 5.64 -4.78
C ALA A 62 3.37 5.54 -6.28
N GLU A 63 2.66 6.33 -7.08
CA GLU A 63 2.87 6.43 -8.52
C GLU A 63 2.79 7.90 -8.96
N GLN A 64 3.56 8.28 -9.97
CA GLN A 64 3.43 9.58 -10.63
C GLN A 64 2.54 9.43 -11.86
N VAL A 65 1.59 10.35 -12.04
CA VAL A 65 0.74 10.42 -13.25
C VAL A 65 0.67 11.83 -13.79
N ASP A 66 0.59 11.96 -15.10
CA ASP A 66 0.48 13.25 -15.79
C ASP A 66 -0.98 13.67 -16.06
N ASP A 67 -1.94 12.74 -15.93
CA ASP A 67 -3.36 12.94 -16.20
C ASP A 67 -4.21 12.46 -15.01
N GLU A 68 -5.17 13.27 -14.57
CA GLU A 68 -6.14 12.95 -13.53
C GLU A 68 -6.97 11.69 -13.86
N ARG A 69 -7.23 11.45 -15.15
CA ARG A 69 -7.95 10.27 -15.63
C ARG A 69 -7.21 8.96 -15.34
N GLU A 70 -5.90 9.03 -15.06
CA GLU A 70 -5.09 7.87 -14.67
C GLU A 70 -5.25 7.49 -13.19
N VAL A 71 -5.78 8.37 -12.33
CA VAL A 71 -5.89 8.12 -10.88
C VAL A 71 -6.70 6.85 -10.56
N ALA A 72 -7.82 6.66 -11.26
CA ALA A 72 -8.64 5.44 -11.13
C ALA A 72 -7.86 4.18 -11.56
N LYS A 73 -7.01 4.31 -12.60
CA LYS A 73 -6.18 3.20 -13.09
C LYS A 73 -5.04 2.88 -12.12
N VAL A 74 -4.43 3.87 -11.48
CA VAL A 74 -3.41 3.66 -10.41
C VAL A 74 -4.00 2.84 -9.28
N THR A 75 -5.25 3.14 -8.89
CA THR A 75 -5.96 2.40 -7.83
C THR A 75 -6.12 0.92 -8.21
N ALA A 76 -6.66 0.64 -9.40
CA ALA A 76 -6.82 -0.73 -9.89
C ALA A 76 -5.48 -1.47 -10.04
N ARG A 77 -4.42 -0.81 -10.53
CA ARG A 77 -3.07 -1.37 -10.62
C ARG A 77 -2.51 -1.73 -9.24
N SER A 78 -2.74 -0.87 -8.25
CA SER A 78 -2.28 -1.09 -6.87
C SER A 78 -2.97 -2.30 -6.23
N GLU A 79 -4.29 -2.44 -6.43
CA GLU A 79 -5.02 -3.62 -5.99
C GLU A 79 -4.53 -4.90 -6.67
N ALA A 80 -4.31 -4.84 -7.99
CA ALA A 80 -3.78 -5.97 -8.76
C ALA A 80 -2.38 -6.39 -8.30
N LYS A 81 -1.48 -5.43 -8.01
CA LYS A 81 -0.15 -5.70 -7.45
C LYS A 81 -0.23 -6.37 -6.09
N ALA A 82 -1.10 -5.87 -5.20
CA ALA A 82 -1.31 -6.48 -3.89
C ALA A 82 -1.84 -7.91 -4.00
N ALA A 83 -2.82 -8.14 -4.87
CA ALA A 83 -3.37 -9.47 -5.14
C ALA A 83 -2.31 -10.42 -5.72
N ALA A 84 -1.54 -9.96 -6.71
CA ALA A 84 -0.47 -10.75 -7.32
C ALA A 84 0.59 -11.17 -6.29
N TRP A 85 1.05 -10.23 -5.45
CA TRP A 85 2.03 -10.53 -4.39
C TRP A 85 1.55 -11.65 -3.45
N MET A 86 0.25 -11.61 -3.09
CA MET A 86 -0.37 -12.63 -2.24
C MET A 86 -0.50 -13.97 -2.95
N THR A 87 -1.02 -13.98 -4.18
CA THR A 87 -1.24 -15.20 -4.97
C THR A 87 0.06 -15.90 -5.33
N GLU A 88 1.10 -15.16 -5.72
CA GLU A 88 2.44 -15.71 -6.02
C GLU A 88 3.05 -16.45 -4.83
N ARG A 89 2.70 -16.05 -3.60
CA ARG A 89 3.15 -16.67 -2.35
C ARG A 89 2.13 -17.67 -1.79
N GLY A 90 1.03 -17.90 -2.51
CA GLY A 90 -0.04 -18.82 -2.12
C GLY A 90 -0.87 -18.35 -0.93
N TYR A 91 -0.80 -17.07 -0.54
CA TYR A 91 -1.57 -16.54 0.58
C TYR A 91 -3.02 -16.29 0.15
N GLY A 92 -3.96 -16.87 0.90
CA GLY A 92 -5.37 -16.50 0.81
C GLY A 92 -5.60 -15.09 1.35
N PHE A 93 -6.51 -14.34 0.74
CA PHE A 93 -6.88 -13.00 1.21
C PHE A 93 -8.35 -12.69 0.94
N LYS A 94 -8.92 -11.80 1.74
CA LYS A 94 -10.32 -11.35 1.62
C LYS A 94 -10.49 -9.90 2.07
N ARG A 95 -11.68 -9.35 1.75
CA ARG A 95 -12.11 -8.01 2.18
C ARG A 95 -11.12 -6.91 1.77
N ILE A 96 -10.65 -6.98 0.52
CA ILE A 96 -9.80 -5.92 -0.04
C ILE A 96 -10.60 -4.63 -0.13
N THR A 97 -9.97 -3.55 0.34
CA THR A 97 -10.44 -2.17 0.19
C THR A 97 -9.25 -1.29 -0.17
N SER A 98 -9.47 -0.26 -0.98
CA SER A 98 -8.45 0.70 -1.36
C SER A 98 -8.85 2.12 -0.98
N GLN A 99 -7.84 2.93 -0.68
CA GLN A 99 -7.98 4.36 -0.44
C GLN A 99 -6.94 5.09 -1.28
N THR A 100 -7.39 6.00 -2.13
CA THR A 100 -6.54 6.77 -3.03
C THR A 100 -6.49 8.23 -2.61
N VAL A 101 -5.29 8.81 -2.62
CA VAL A 101 -5.03 10.20 -2.26
C VAL A 101 -4.15 10.82 -3.36
N ASP A 102 -4.66 11.85 -4.03
CA ASP A 102 -3.86 12.70 -4.90
C ASP A 102 -3.21 13.81 -4.07
N LEU A 103 -1.87 13.81 -3.96
CA LEU A 103 -1.16 14.82 -3.18
C LEU A 103 -1.24 16.23 -3.78
N SER A 104 -1.60 16.37 -5.06
CA SER A 104 -1.83 17.68 -5.68
C SER A 104 -3.09 18.37 -5.14
N GLU A 105 -4.03 17.60 -4.61
CA GLU A 105 -5.30 18.10 -4.05
C GLU A 105 -5.26 18.26 -2.52
N VAL A 106 -4.24 17.73 -1.86
CA VAL A 106 -4.10 17.84 -0.40
C VAL A 106 -3.72 19.28 -0.06
N PRO A 107 -4.55 20.02 0.72
CA PRO A 107 -4.18 21.35 1.18
C PRO A 107 -2.88 21.28 1.96
N LEU A 108 -1.87 22.05 1.55
CA LEU A 108 -0.60 22.12 2.26
C LEU A 108 -0.84 22.54 3.72
N GLY A 109 -0.69 21.59 4.65
CA GLY A 109 -0.69 21.88 6.07
C GLY A 109 0.48 22.80 6.45
N LYS A 110 0.46 23.36 7.68
CA LYS A 110 1.50 24.30 8.17
C LYS A 110 2.95 23.79 7.98
N ARG A 111 3.18 22.47 7.95
CA ARG A 111 4.51 21.84 7.73
C ARG A 111 4.90 21.70 6.25
N GLY A 112 3.95 21.61 5.31
CA GLY A 112 4.23 21.52 3.87
C GLY A 112 4.77 22.84 3.30
N ARG A 113 4.32 23.98 3.84
CA ARG A 113 4.79 25.32 3.43
C ARG A 113 6.27 25.61 3.71
N LYS A 114 6.92 24.87 4.62
CA LYS A 114 8.31 25.15 5.04
C LYS A 114 9.37 24.41 4.21
N LEU A 115 8.96 23.46 3.38
CA LEU A 115 9.85 22.66 2.51
C LEU A 115 9.94 23.21 1.07
N GLN A 116 9.15 24.24 0.75
CA GLN A 116 9.16 24.93 -0.55
C GLN A 116 9.62 26.40 -0.47
N SER A 117 10.14 26.84 0.70
CA SER A 117 10.69 28.19 0.91
C SER A 117 12.21 28.19 0.83
#